data_AF-A0A6J7PM55-F1
#
_entry.id   AF-A0A6J7PM55-F1
#
_cell.length_a   1.000
_cell.length_b   1.000
_cell.length_c   1.000
_cell.angle_alpha   90.00
_cell.angle_beta   90.00
_cell.angle_gamma   90.00
#
_symmetry.space_group_name_H-M   'P 1'
#
loop_
_entity.id
_entity.type
_entity.pdbx_description
1 polymer ?
#
loop_
_entity_poly.entity_id
_entity_poly.type
_entity_poly.pdbx_seq_one_letter_code
_entity_poly.pdbx_strand_id
1 'polypeptide(L)'
;MSTLRSQLAAMPLVARFAVVCSTSALGVGGLVGLVLGLIAYPATAWFAVVEVGIPAGVLGALGGLLVGGAVVAVRKITHHR
;
A
#
# COMPACT_ATOMS: atom_id res chain seq x y z
N MET A 1 -4.07 -3.90 -19.39
CA MET A 1 -3.65 -4.65 -18.17
C MET A 1 -2.27 -5.33 -18.28
N SER A 2 -1.76 -5.62 -19.49
CA SER A 2 -0.44 -6.23 -19.70
C SER A 2 0.73 -5.32 -19.26
N THR A 3 0.64 -4.01 -19.53
CA THR A 3 1.71 -3.04 -19.25
C THR A 3 1.97 -2.81 -17.77
N LEU A 4 0.92 -2.80 -16.93
CA LEU A 4 1.09 -2.64 -15.47
C LEU A 4 1.77 -3.86 -14.86
N ARG A 5 1.37 -5.07 -15.28
CA ARG A 5 1.98 -6.31 -14.78
C ARG A 5 3.45 -6.39 -15.19
N SER A 6 3.82 -5.99 -16.40
CA SER A 6 5.22 -6.00 -16.84
C SER A 6 6.07 -4.96 -16.11
N GLN A 7 5.52 -3.78 -15.81
CA GLN A 7 6.25 -2.77 -15.03
C GLN A 7 6.43 -3.15 -13.57
N LEU A 8 5.38 -3.67 -12.91
CA LEU A 8 5.57 -4.26 -11.58
C LEU A 8 6.56 -5.41 -11.64
N ALA A 9 6.57 -6.22 -12.72
CA ALA A 9 7.54 -7.30 -12.91
C ALA A 9 8.99 -6.85 -12.98
N ALA A 10 9.25 -5.70 -13.60
CA ALA A 10 10.58 -5.11 -13.71
C ALA A 10 11.07 -4.44 -12.42
N MET A 11 10.19 -4.16 -11.45
CA MET A 11 10.58 -3.47 -10.21
C MET A 11 11.38 -4.36 -9.25
N PRO A 12 12.26 -3.75 -8.43
CA PRO A 12 12.88 -4.44 -7.30
C PRO A 12 11.83 -5.07 -6.37
N LEU A 13 12.13 -6.25 -5.82
CA LEU A 13 11.20 -7.00 -4.98
C LEU A 13 10.64 -6.14 -3.83
N VAL A 14 11.49 -5.35 -3.19
CA VAL A 14 11.12 -4.44 -2.09
C VAL A 14 10.11 -3.38 -2.54
N ALA A 15 10.34 -2.76 -3.70
CA ALA A 15 9.46 -1.76 -4.26
C ALA A 15 8.08 -2.34 -4.63
N ARG A 16 8.05 -3.59 -5.10
CA ARG A 16 6.78 -4.29 -5.39
C ARG A 16 5.94 -4.49 -4.15
N PHE A 17 6.54 -4.94 -3.04
CA PHE A 17 5.83 -5.06 -1.77
C PHE A 17 5.33 -3.71 -1.26
N ALA A 18 6.15 -2.66 -1.35
CA ALA A 18 5.74 -1.31 -0.98
C ALA A 18 4.51 -0.83 -1.77
N VAL A 19 4.51 -0.98 -3.10
CA VAL A 19 3.39 -0.56 -3.96
C VAL A 19 2.12 -1.34 -3.65
N VAL A 20 2.22 -2.67 -3.49
CA VAL A 20 1.05 -3.52 -3.20
C VAL A 20 0.45 -3.19 -1.83
N CYS A 21 1.28 -3.11 -0.79
CA CYS A 21 0.82 -2.77 0.56
C CYS A 21 0.28 -1.32 0.63
N SER A 22 0.92 -0.38 -0.06
CA SER A 22 0.44 1.01 -0.13
C SER A 22 -0.93 1.10 -0.81
N THR A 23 -1.09 0.48 -1.98
CA THR A 23 -2.33 0.57 -2.76
C THR A 23 -3.49 -0.11 -2.05
N SER A 24 -3.24 -1.26 -1.42
CA SER A 24 -4.27 -1.97 -0.64
C SER A 24 -4.66 -1.18 0.61
N ALA A 25 -3.71 -0.67 1.39
CA ALA A 25 -4.00 0.13 2.56
C ALA A 25 -4.70 1.45 2.21
N LEU A 26 -4.33 2.10 1.11
CA LEU A 26 -5.01 3.30 0.60
C LEU A 26 -6.46 3.01 0.23
N GLY A 27 -6.73 1.87 -0.43
CA GLY A 27 -8.09 1.45 -0.76
C GLY A 27 -8.95 1.21 0.48
N VAL A 28 -8.42 0.48 1.46
CA VAL A 28 -9.13 0.21 2.72
C VAL A 28 -9.33 1.50 3.53
N GLY A 29 -8.28 2.32 3.68
CA GLY A 29 -8.34 3.58 4.40
C GLY A 29 -9.30 4.58 3.75
N GLY A 30 -9.33 4.65 2.42
CA GLY A 30 -10.28 5.47 1.68
C GLY A 30 -11.73 5.01 1.89
N LEU A 31 -11.97 3.69 1.91
CA LEU A 31 -13.29 3.14 2.18
C LEU A 31 -13.76 3.47 3.61
N VAL A 32 -12.87 3.29 4.59
CA VAL A 32 -13.14 3.63 6.00
C VAL A 32 -13.39 5.14 6.13
N GLY A 33 -12.57 5.97 5.48
CA GLY A 33 -12.76 7.42 5.42
C GLY A 33 -14.11 7.81 4.84
N LEU A 34 -14.56 7.16 3.76
CA LEU A 34 -15.88 7.41 3.17
C LEU A 34 -17.01 7.09 4.16
N VAL A 35 -16.94 5.94 4.83
CA VAL A 35 -17.96 5.53 5.80
C VAL A 35 -18.02 6.51 6.97
N LEU A 36 -16.86 6.89 7.53
CA LEU A 36 -16.79 7.87 8.61
C LEU A 36 -17.30 9.25 8.15
N GLY A 37 -16.95 9.67 6.94
CA GLY A 37 -17.41 10.91 6.35
C GLY A 37 -18.92 10.95 6.14
N LEU A 38 -19.53 9.86 5.68
CA LEU A 38 -20.99 9.75 5.51
C LEU A 38 -21.73 9.78 6.85
N ILE A 39 -21.15 9.19 7.90
CA ILE A 39 -21.72 9.21 9.26
C ILE A 39 -21.61 10.63 9.87
N ALA A 40 -20.48 11.30 9.68
CA ALA A 40 -20.22 12.62 10.28
C ALA A 40 -20.93 13.76 9.53
N TYR A 41 -20.70 13.88 8.22
CA TYR A 41 -21.31 14.89 7.37
C TYR A 41 -21.24 14.51 5.88
N PRO A 42 -22.36 14.04 5.27
CA PRO A 42 -22.35 13.46 3.92
C PRO A 42 -21.79 14.37 2.82
N ALA A 43 -22.03 15.67 2.89
CA ALA A 43 -21.60 16.61 1.86
C ALA A 43 -20.06 16.75 1.77
N THR A 44 -19.33 16.45 2.86
CA THR A 44 -17.86 16.50 2.89
C THR A 44 -17.24 15.11 3.07
N ALA A 45 -17.99 14.03 2.86
CA ALA A 45 -17.51 12.68 3.09
C ALA A 45 -16.29 12.31 2.22
N TRP A 46 -16.17 12.92 1.03
CA TRP A 46 -15.04 12.71 0.13
C TRP A 46 -13.71 13.27 0.68
N PHE A 47 -13.74 14.28 1.56
CA PHE A 47 -12.53 14.75 2.24
C PHE A 47 -11.98 13.69 3.18
N ALA A 48 -12.87 13.02 3.94
CA ALA A 48 -12.48 11.96 4.86
C ALA A 48 -11.82 10.75 4.15
N VAL A 49 -12.19 10.49 2.89
CA VAL A 49 -11.49 9.50 2.03
C VAL A 49 -10.01 9.84 1.87
N VAL A 50 -9.71 11.12 1.65
CA VAL A 50 -8.33 11.60 1.46
C VAL A 50 -7.59 11.65 2.80
N GLU A 51 -8.24 12.18 3.83
CA GLU A 51 -7.66 12.33 5.17
C GLU A 51 -7.31 11.00 5.83
N VAL A 52 -8.10 9.95 5.59
CA VAL A 52 -7.84 8.61 6.13
C VAL A 52 -7.06 7.74 5.14
N GLY A 53 -7.39 7.84 3.85
CA GLY A 53 -6.77 7.02 2.79
C GLY A 53 -5.30 7.33 2.56
N ILE A 54 -4.89 8.60 2.58
CA ILE A 54 -3.47 8.97 2.37
C ILE A 54 -2.59 8.43 3.51
N PRO A 55 -2.86 8.68 4.81
CA PRO A 55 -2.07 8.13 5.89
C PRO A 55 -2.04 6.60 5.88
N ALA A 56 -3.17 5.95 5.60
CA ALA A 56 -3.21 4.50 5.47
C ALA A 56 -2.30 3.99 4.33
N GLY A 57 -2.33 4.65 3.17
CA GLY A 57 -1.46 4.33 2.03
C GLY A 57 0.03 4.51 2.35
N VAL A 58 0.39 5.54 3.11
CA VAL A 58 1.77 5.77 3.57
C VAL A 58 2.21 4.67 4.54
N LEU A 59 1.38 4.32 5.51
CA LEU A 59 1.66 3.22 6.45
C LEU A 59 1.77 1.88 5.71
N GLY A 60 0.92 1.64 4.71
CA GLY A 60 1.03 0.48 3.84
C GLY A 60 2.35 0.44 3.06
N ALA A 61 2.81 1.57 2.52
CA ALA A 61 4.10 1.64 1.83
C ALA A 61 5.27 1.28 2.76
N LEU A 62 5.27 1.85 3.97
CA LEU A 62 6.29 1.58 5.00
C LEU A 62 6.28 0.10 5.41
N GLY A 63 5.11 -0.47 5.67
CA GLY A 63 4.97 -1.90 5.96
C GLY A 63 5.48 -2.78 4.82
N GLY A 64 5.16 -2.43 3.57
CA GLY A 64 5.63 -3.15 2.40
C GLY A 64 7.15 -3.06 2.20
N LEU A 65 7.77 -1.92 2.50
CA LEU A 65 9.23 -1.77 2.49
C LEU A 65 9.89 -2.71 3.52
N LEU A 66 9.34 -2.77 4.74
CA LEU A 66 9.84 -3.65 5.80
C LEU A 66 9.73 -5.13 5.42
N VAL A 67 8.56 -5.55 4.96
CA VAL A 67 8.33 -6.95 4.52
C VAL A 67 9.21 -7.29 3.33
N GLY A 68 9.25 -6.42 2.32
CA GLY A 68 10.08 -6.63 1.13
C GLY A 68 11.56 -6.71 1.47
N GLY A 69 12.04 -5.84 2.36
CA GLY A 69 13.41 -5.85 2.87
C GLY A 69 13.75 -7.14 3.62
N ALA A 70 12.85 -7.59 4.50
CA ALA A 70 13.00 -8.85 5.22
C ALA A 70 13.07 -10.05 4.27
N VAL A 71 12.22 -10.10 3.24
CA VAL A 71 12.26 -11.18 2.24
C VAL A 71 13.59 -11.19 1.47
N VAL A 72 14.09 -10.02 1.07
CA VAL A 72 15.40 -9.93 0.40
C VAL A 72 16.53 -10.37 1.32
N ALA A 73 16.51 -9.96 2.60
CA ALA A 73 17.50 -10.36 3.58
C ALA A 73 17.51 -11.89 3.81
N VAL A 74 16.34 -12.49 3.99
CA VAL A 74 16.20 -13.95 4.15
C VAL A 74 16.72 -14.69 2.93
N ARG A 75 16.32 -14.27 1.72
CA ARG A 75 16.81 -14.89 0.48
C ARG A 75 18.32 -14.81 0.35
N LYS A 76 18.93 -13.67 0.70
CA LYS A 76 20.39 -13.50 0.68
C LYS A 76 21.09 -14.47 1.64
N ILE A 77 20.54 -14.68 2.83
CA ILE A 77 21.11 -15.60 3.84
C ILE A 77 20.98 -17.06 3.37
N THR A 78 19.83 -17.46 2.82
CA THR A 78 19.60 -18.83 2.37
C THR A 78 20.47 -19.20 1.17
N HIS A 79 20.73 -18.26 0.25
CA HIS A 79 21.50 -18.53 -0.97
C HIS A 79 23.02 -18.59 -0.77
N HIS A 80 23.51 -18.19 0.41
CA HIS A 80 24.93 -18.28 0.81
C HIS A 80 25.25 -19.54 1.63
N ARG A 81 24.26 -20.38 1.93
CA ARG A 81 24.44 -21.74 2.44
C ARG A 81 24.43 -22.73 1.28
#